data_AF-A0A539DH87-F1
#
_entry.id   AF-A0A539DH87-F1
#
_cell.length_a   1.000
_cell.length_b   1.000
_cell.length_c   1.000
_cell.angle_alpha   90.00
_cell.angle_beta   90.00
_cell.angle_gamma   90.00
#
_symmetry.space_group_name_H-M   'P 1'
#
loop_
_entity.id
_entity.type
_entity.pdbx_description
1 polymer ?
#
loop_
_entity_poly.entity_id
_entity_poly.type
_entity_poly.pdbx_seq_one_letter_code
_entity_poly.pdbx_strand_id
1 'polypeptide(L)'
;DSNPDRELDLVAARHLVREALGQLSKEQREPIEIAYFEGLTQSEIATRLETPLGTIKTRMRQGMIRLRETMMPLRTEESSR
;
A
#
# COMPACT_ATOMS: atom_id res chain seq x y z
N ASP A 1 29.41 -0.50 5.67
CA ASP A 1 29.03 -1.74 6.37
C ASP A 1 27.60 -2.07 5.98
N SER A 2 27.42 -2.57 4.76
CA SER A 2 26.08 -2.88 4.22
C SER A 2 25.88 -4.36 4.41
N ASN A 3 25.05 -4.73 5.38
CA ASN A 3 24.62 -6.11 5.54
C ASN A 3 23.76 -6.49 4.31
N PRO A 4 24.21 -7.39 3.42
CA PRO A 4 23.47 -7.76 2.22
C PRO A 4 22.06 -8.32 2.54
N ASP A 5 21.88 -8.90 3.73
CA ASP A 5 20.58 -9.43 4.17
C ASP A 5 19.53 -8.32 4.33
N ARG A 6 19.94 -7.12 4.78
CA ARG A 6 19.02 -5.97 4.88
C ARG A 6 18.57 -5.45 3.53
N GLU A 7 19.42 -5.53 2.51
CA GLU A 7 19.08 -5.08 1.17
C GLU A 7 18.10 -6.06 0.51
N LEU A 8 18.26 -7.36 0.76
CA LEU A 8 17.32 -8.41 0.34
C LEU A 8 15.94 -8.24 1.00
N ASP A 9 15.90 -7.97 2.31
CA ASP A 9 14.64 -7.73 3.04
C ASP A 9 13.86 -6.54 2.49
N LEU A 10 14.55 -5.45 2.14
CA LEU A 10 13.93 -4.25 1.57
C LEU A 10 13.36 -4.52 0.17
N VAL A 11 14.08 -5.28 -0.66
CA VAL A 11 13.63 -5.66 -2.01
C VAL A 11 12.40 -6.58 -1.92
N ALA A 12 12.41 -7.56 -1.02
CA ALA A 12 11.28 -8.46 -0.79
C ALA A 12 10.04 -7.70 -0.27
N ALA A 13 10.22 -6.80 0.70
CA ALA A 13 9.14 -5.96 1.22
C ALA A 13 8.52 -5.09 0.12
N ARG A 14 9.34 -4.51 -0.75
CA ARG A 14 8.86 -3.70 -1.88
C ARG A 14 8.06 -4.54 -2.88
N HIS A 15 8.48 -5.77 -3.16
CA HIS A 15 7.75 -6.68 -4.03
C HIS A 15 6.36 -7.02 -3.45
N LEU A 16 6.30 -7.38 -2.16
CA LEU A 16 5.05 -7.67 -1.45
C LEU A 16 4.07 -6.48 -1.46
N VAL A 17 4.58 -5.26 -1.28
CA VAL A 17 3.76 -4.04 -1.36
C VAL A 17 3.17 -3.86 -2.77
N ARG A 18 3.96 -4.08 -3.83
CA ARG A 18 3.47 -3.96 -5.22
C ARG A 18 2.41 -5.00 -5.56
N GLU A 19 2.62 -6.25 -5.15
CA GLU A 19 1.65 -7.33 -5.31
C GLU A 19 0.32 -7.01 -4.60
N ALA A 20 0.40 -6.57 -3.35
CA ALA A 20 -0.79 -6.21 -2.57
C ALA A 20 -1.53 -4.99 -3.18
N LEU A 21 -0.81 -3.97 -3.64
CA LEU A 21 -1.40 -2.84 -4.36
C LEU A 21 -2.08 -3.28 -5.66
N GLY A 22 -1.55 -4.30 -6.35
CA GLY A 22 -2.15 -4.91 -7.53
C GLY A 22 -3.56 -5.48 -7.29
N GLN A 23 -3.88 -5.88 -6.06
CA GLN A 23 -5.20 -6.40 -5.67
C GLN A 23 -6.25 -5.31 -5.42
N LEU A 24 -5.86 -4.03 -5.41
CA LEU A 24 -6.77 -2.91 -5.23
C LEU A 24 -7.38 -2.47 -6.57
N SER A 25 -8.61 -1.93 -6.52
CA SER A 25 -9.14 -1.21 -7.68
C SER A 25 -8.29 0.03 -7.97
N LYS A 26 -8.27 0.51 -9.22
CA LYS A 26 -7.51 1.71 -9.60
C LYS A 26 -7.81 2.89 -8.67
N GLU A 27 -9.09 3.09 -8.37
CA GLU A 27 -9.59 4.17 -7.52
C GLU A 27 -9.11 4.09 -6.06
N GLN A 28 -8.88 2.88 -5.54
CA GLN A 28 -8.33 2.67 -4.20
C GLN A 28 -6.81 2.79 -4.21
N ARG A 29 -6.16 2.28 -5.26
CA ARG A 29 -4.70 2.21 -5.41
C ARG A 29 -4.07 3.58 -5.61
N GLU A 30 -4.59 4.36 -6.56
CA GLU A 30 -4.03 5.65 -6.99
C GLU A 30 -3.77 6.62 -5.82
N PRO A 31 -4.73 6.91 -4.92
CA PRO A 31 -4.46 7.80 -3.79
C PRO A 31 -3.50 7.20 -2.75
N ILE A 32 -3.42 5.87 -2.63
CA ILE A 32 -2.47 5.20 -1.73
C ILE A 32 -1.05 5.27 -2.29
N GLU A 33 -0.88 5.07 -3.60
CA GLU A 33 0.42 5.20 -4.27
C GLU A 33 0.95 6.62 -4.20
N ILE A 34 0.12 7.62 -4.46
CA ILE A 34 0.52 9.04 -4.34
C ILE A 34 0.93 9.36 -2.90
N ALA A 35 0.15 8.94 -1.90
CA ALA A 35 0.51 9.15 -0.50
C ALA A 35 1.85 8.46 -0.13
N TYR A 36 2.07 7.24 -0.61
CA TYR A 36 3.24 6.45 -0.25
C TYR A 36 4.53 6.88 -0.99
N PHE A 37 4.43 7.13 -2.30
CA PHE A 37 5.59 7.44 -3.15
C PHE A 37 5.86 8.95 -3.26
N GLU A 38 4.84 9.79 -3.20
CA GLU A 38 4.97 11.24 -3.35
C GLU A 38 4.83 12.00 -2.03
N GLY A 39 4.35 11.35 -0.95
CA GLY A 39 4.25 11.96 0.38
C GLY A 39 3.14 13.01 0.52
N LEU A 40 2.21 13.08 -0.44
CA LEU A 40 1.11 14.05 -0.40
C LEU A 40 0.08 13.72 0.69
N THR A 41 -0.46 14.77 1.29
CA THR A 41 -1.60 14.68 2.20
C THR A 41 -2.90 14.35 1.46
N GLN A 42 -3.90 13.86 2.19
CA GLN A 42 -5.21 13.54 1.60
C GLN A 42 -5.89 14.74 0.91
N SER A 43 -5.67 15.95 1.42
CA SER A 43 -6.20 17.18 0.82
C SER A 43 -5.48 17.55 -0.48
N GLU A 44 -4.15 17.40 -0.53
CA GLU A 44 -3.36 17.62 -1.75
C GLU A 44 -3.70 16.58 -2.82
N ILE A 45 -3.91 15.32 -2.42
CA ILE A 45 -4.38 14.25 -3.31
C ILE A 45 -5.77 14.57 -3.87
N ALA A 46 -6.69 15.05 -3.03
CA ALA A 46 -8.03 15.45 -3.45
C ALA A 46 -7.99 16.55 -4.51
N THR A 47 -7.15 17.57 -4.30
CA THR A 47 -6.92 18.63 -5.29
C THR A 47 -6.31 18.08 -6.57
N ARG A 48 -5.27 17.24 -6.47
CA ARG A 48 -4.56 16.69 -7.64
C ARG A 48 -5.42 15.77 -8.51
N LEU A 49 -6.29 14.98 -7.88
CA LEU A 49 -7.18 14.03 -8.56
C LEU A 49 -8.55 14.64 -8.89
N GLU A 50 -8.74 15.94 -8.66
CA GLU A 50 -10.02 16.65 -8.84
C GLU A 50 -11.20 15.88 -8.22
N THR A 51 -10.96 15.28 -7.06
CA THR A 51 -11.88 14.35 -6.41
C THR A 51 -12.21 14.87 -5.01
N PRO A 52 -13.47 14.84 -4.56
CA PRO A 52 -13.82 15.31 -3.22
C PRO A 52 -13.01 14.62 -2.11
N LEU A 53 -12.57 15.39 -1.09
CA LEU A 53 -11.78 14.87 0.03
C LEU A 53 -12.46 13.69 0.75
N GLY A 54 -13.79 13.72 0.88
CA GLY A 54 -14.56 12.61 1.45
C GLY A 54 -14.43 11.31 0.63
N THR A 55 -14.39 11.42 -0.69
CA THR A 55 -14.20 10.30 -1.62
C THR A 55 -12.78 9.75 -1.53
N ILE A 56 -11.75 10.62 -1.47
CA ILE A 56 -10.36 10.21 -1.24
C ILE A 56 -10.22 9.44 0.07
N LYS A 57 -10.75 9.99 1.18
CA LYS A 57 -10.73 9.32 2.49
C LYS A 57 -11.40 7.95 2.43
N THR A 58 -12.53 7.83 1.77
CA THR A 58 -13.27 6.56 1.65
C THR A 58 -12.50 5.54 0.82
N ARG A 59 -11.96 5.94 -0.34
CA ARG A 59 -11.14 5.09 -1.22
C ARG A 59 -9.88 4.59 -0.51
N MET A 60 -9.15 5.49 0.15
CA MET A 60 -7.96 5.12 0.93
C MET A 60 -8.32 4.18 2.09
N ARG A 61 -9.41 4.44 2.82
CA ARG A 61 -9.86 3.55 3.92
C ARG A 61 -10.16 2.14 3.39
N GLN A 62 -10.92 2.03 2.29
CA GLN A 62 -11.24 0.73 1.69
C GLN A 62 -9.99 0.02 1.17
N GLY A 63 -9.09 0.74 0.50
CA GLY A 63 -7.82 0.19 0.04
C GLY A 63 -6.95 -0.32 1.18
N MET A 64 -6.81 0.44 2.27
CA MET A 64 -6.04 0.00 3.45
C MET A 64 -6.63 -1.22 4.17
N ILE A 65 -7.97 -1.33 4.23
CA ILE A 65 -8.64 -2.54 4.73
C ILE A 65 -8.29 -3.73 3.85
N ARG A 66 -8.40 -3.57 2.52
CA ARG A 66 -8.11 -4.64 1.58
C ARG A 66 -6.64 -5.07 1.61
N LEU A 67 -5.71 -4.12 1.69
CA LEU A 67 -4.28 -4.41 1.85
C LEU A 67 -4.01 -5.24 3.11
N ARG A 68 -4.68 -4.91 4.22
CA ARG A 68 -4.57 -5.68 5.47
C ARG A 68 -5.05 -7.12 5.26
N GLU A 69 -6.19 -7.32 4.62
CA GLU A 69 -6.72 -8.65 4.31
C GLU A 69 -5.80 -9.47 3.40
N THR A 70 -5.14 -8.84 2.43
CA THR A 70 -4.25 -9.52 1.47
C THR A 70 -2.86 -9.80 2.02
N MET A 71 -2.39 -9.00 3.00
CA MET A 71 -1.08 -9.17 3.63
C MET A 71 -1.13 -10.01 4.91
N MET A 72 -2.30 -10.14 5.56
CA MET A 72 -2.47 -10.98 6.74
C MET A 72 -2.28 -12.50 6.53
N PRO A 73 -2.50 -13.11 5.34
CA PRO A 73 -2.21 -14.52 5.09
C PRO A 73 -0.72 -14.86 5.17
N LEU A 74 0.17 -13.86 5.09
CA LEU A 74 1.63 -14.04 5.13
C LEU A 74 2.17 -14.31 6.55
N ARG A 75 1.31 -14.44 7.57
CA ARG A 75 1.71 -14.71 8.95
C ARG A 75 1.34 -16.11 9.46
N THR A 76 0.70 -16.96 8.66
CA THR A 76 0.04 -18.18 9.19
C THR A 76 0.67 -19.50 8.73
N GLU A 77 1.71 -19.51 7.89
CA GLU A 77 2.27 -20.77 7.36
C GLU A 77 3.77 -21.02 7.61
N GLU A 78 4.42 -20.33 8.56
CA GLU A 78 5.79 -20.66 9.00
C GLU A 78 5.87 -21.33 10.38
N SER A 79 4.75 -21.49 11.09
CA SER A 79 4.74 -22.11 12.43
C SER A 79 4.49 -23.63 12.41
N SER A 80 4.55 -24.28 11.25
CA SER A 80 4.34 -25.73 11.13
C SER A 80 5.24 -26.33 10.05
N ARG A 81 6.56 -26.27 10.26
CA ARG A 81 7.51 -27.23 9.71
C ARG A 81 8.73 -27.35 10.61
#